data_AF-A0A7X8CLG2-F1
#
_entry.id   AF-A0A7X8CLG2-F1
#
_cell.length_a   1.000
_cell.length_b   1.000
_cell.length_c   1.000
_cell.angle_alpha   90.00
_cell.angle_beta   90.00
_cell.angle_gamma   90.00
#
_symmetry.space_group_name_H-M   'P 1'
#
loop_
_entity.id
_entity.type
_entity.pdbx_description
1 polymer ?
#
loop_
_entity_poly.entity_id
_entity_poly.type
_entity_poly.pdbx_seq_one_letter_code
_entity_poly.pdbx_strand_id
1 'polypeptide(L)' 'MKTTTRYWKDQGIVLKSINFGELDRIITLFTRKKGKIQVVAKGA' A
#
# COMPACT_ATOMS: atom_id res chain seq x y z
N MET A 1 -10.86 -5.85 25.56
CA MET A 1 -9.48 -5.58 25.08
C MET A 1 -9.38 -5.96 23.61
N LYS A 2 -9.27 -4.98 22.70
CA LYS A 2 -8.86 -5.24 21.30
C LYS A 2 -7.45 -4.68 21.15
N THR A 3 -6.46 -5.54 21.04
CA THR A 3 -5.08 -5.16 20.74
C THR A 3 -5.06 -4.62 19.31
N THR A 4 -5.08 -3.29 19.15
CA THR A 4 -5.10 -2.64 17.83
C THR A 4 -3.72 -2.74 17.18
N THR A 5 -3.43 -3.87 16.54
CA THR A 5 -2.18 -4.03 15.79
C THR A 5 -2.24 -3.14 14.55
N ARG A 6 -1.38 -2.12 14.49
CA ARG A 6 -1.28 -1.14 13.38
C ARG A 6 -0.69 -1.73 12.10
N TYR A 7 -0.13 -2.94 12.16
CA TYR A 7 0.56 -3.59 11.06
C TYR A 7 -0.16 -4.86 10.62
N TRP A 8 -0.16 -5.13 9.32
CA TRP A 8 -0.69 -6.36 8.74
C TRP A 8 0.09 -6.73 7.48
N LYS A 9 0.00 -8.00 7.09
CA LYS A 9 0.58 -8.51 5.85
C LYS A 9 -0.55 -8.94 4.92
N ASP A 10 -0.41 -8.61 3.64
CA ASP A 10 -1.34 -8.99 2.58
C ASP A 10 -0.58 -9.10 1.25
N GLN A 11 -1.23 -9.64 0.23
CA GLN A 11 -0.71 -9.74 -1.14
C GLN A 11 -1.71 -9.13 -2.12
N GLY A 12 -1.22 -8.61 -3.24
CA GLY A 12 -2.06 -7.93 -4.22
C GLY A 12 -1.31 -7.61 -5.51
N ILE A 13 -2.05 -7.01 -6.45
CA ILE A 13 -1.53 -6.55 -7.74
C ILE A 13 -1.46 -5.02 -7.76
N VAL A 14 -0.48 -4.47 -8.47
CA VAL A 14 -0.36 -3.03 -8.70
C VAL A 14 -1.30 -2.63 -9.82
N LEU A 15 -2.20 -1.69 -9.54
CA LEU A 15 -3.10 -1.12 -10.53
C LEU A 15 -2.56 0.19 -11.13
N LYS A 16 -1.89 1.01 -10.31
CA LYS A 16 -1.36 2.31 -10.71
C LYS A 16 -0.13 2.66 -9.87
N SER A 17 0.87 3.28 -10.50
CA SER A 17 2.04 3.86 -9.84
C SER A 17 2.17 5.32 -10.27
N ILE A 18 2.41 6.22 -9.33
CA ILE A 18 2.61 7.66 -9.55
C ILE A 18 3.85 8.07 -8.78
N ASN A 19 4.75 8.83 -9.41
CA ASN A 19 5.90 9.41 -8.72
C ASN A 19 5.43 10.40 -7.65
N PHE A 20 5.98 10.27 -6.46
CA PHE A 20 5.74 11.15 -5.32
C PHE A 20 7.09 11.76 -4.89
N GLY A 21 7.43 12.90 -5.48
CA GLY A 21 8.79 13.45 -5.35
C GLY A 21 9.81 12.60 -6.10
N GLU A 22 11.09 12.72 -5.74
CA GLU A 22 12.20 12.06 -6.44
C GLU A 22 12.34 10.58 -6.10
N LEU A 23 12.06 10.20 -4.86
CA LEU A 23 12.41 8.88 -4.32
C LEU A 23 11.20 8.04 -3.92
N ASP A 24 10.02 8.63 -3.78
CA ASP A 24 8.84 7.91 -3.33
C ASP A 24 7.85 7.71 -4.47
N ARG A 25 6.95 6.75 -4.29
CA ARG A 25 5.83 6.51 -5.20
C ARG A 25 4.53 6.31 -4.45
N ILE A 26 3.45 6.89 -4.99
CA ILE A 26 2.09 6.52 -4.59
C ILE A 26 1.64 5.34 -5.45
N ILE A 27 1.34 4.22 -4.80
CA ILE A 27 0.95 2.96 -5.45
C ILE A 27 -0.49 2.64 -5.09
N THR A 28 -1.31 2.36 -6.10
CA THR A 28 -2.65 1.79 -5.92
C THR A 28 -2.56 0.29 -6.07
N LEU A 29 -2.93 -0.44 -5.01
CA LEU A 29 -2.91 -1.90 -4.96
C LEU A 29 -4.33 -2.43 -4.88
N PHE A 30 -4.60 -3.55 -5.55
CA PHE A 30 -5.77 -4.38 -5.25
C PHE A 30 -5.31 -5.61 -4.49
N THR A 31 -5.62 -5.65 -3.20
CA THR A 31 -5.18 -6.72 -2.30
C THR A 31 -6.26 -7.77 -2.10
N ARG A 32 -5.82 -8.99 -1.74
CA ARG A 32 -6.70 -10.13 -1.54
C ARG A 32 -7.65 -9.93 -0.35
N LYS A 33 -7.19 -9.35 0.77
CA LYS A 33 -7.97 -9.29 2.01
C LYS A 33 -8.67 -7.94 2.25
N LYS A 34 -8.19 -6.85 1.63
CA LYS A 34 -8.66 -5.48 1.88
C LYS A 34 -9.14 -4.74 0.63
N GLY A 35 -9.07 -5.39 -0.54
CA GLY A 35 -9.52 -4.79 -1.80
C GLY A 35 -8.60 -3.66 -2.26
N LYS A 36 -9.19 -2.61 -2.84
CA LYS A 36 -8.42 -1.49 -3.40
C LYS A 36 -7.91 -0.57 -2.30
N ILE A 37 -6.60 -0.39 -2.22
CA ILE A 37 -5.94 0.53 -1.28
C ILE A 37 -4.91 1.40 -2.00
N GLN A 38 -4.62 2.56 -1.45
CA GLN A 38 -3.48 3.40 -1.85
C GLN A 38 -2.43 3.41 -0.74
N VAL A 39 -1.16 3.32 -1.13
CA VAL A 39 -0.01 3.34 -0.23
C VAL A 39 1.07 4.27 -0.77
N VAL A 40 1.90 4.80 0.12
CA VAL A 40 3.14 5.49 -0.24
C VAL A 40 4.29 4.51 -0.04
N ALA A 41 4.96 4.15 -1.13
CA ALA A 41 6.19 3.38 -1.11
C ALA A 41 7.35 4.37 -0.97
N LYS A 42 7.95 4.40 0.22
CA LYS A 42 9.09 5.28 0.52
C LYS A 42 10.38 4.68 -0.05
N GLY A 43 11.13 5.46 -0.85
CA GLY A 43 12.42 5.04 -1.44
C GLY A 43 12.35 3.96 -2.53
N ALA A 44 11.31 3.96 -3.38
CA ALA A 44 10.95 2.88 -4.30
C ALA A 44 11.24 3.15 -5.78
#